data_AF-A0A523JB10-F1
#
_entry.id   AF-A0A523JB10-F1
#
_cell.length_a   1.000
_cell.length_b   1.000
_cell.length_c   1.000
_cell.angle_alpha   90.00
_cell.angle_beta   90.00
_cell.angle_gamma   90.00
#
_symmetry.space_group_name_H-M   'P 1'
#
loop_
_entity.id
_entity.type
_entity.pdbx_description
1 polymer ?
#
loop_
_entity_poly.entity_id
_entity_poly.type
_entity_poly.pdbx_seq_one_letter_code
_entity_poly.pdbx_strand_id
1 'polypeptide(L)'
;MILKILVLFSLTFSFNTIASLALTPPMGWNSWNTFACDIDEKLIKEHADIMASNGMKETGYEYINIDDCWQTTRDKDGMIVVDKKRFP
;
A
#
# COMPACT_ATOMS: atom_id res chain seq x y z
N MET A 1 32.69 -47.32 -26.88
CA MET A 1 32.63 -46.75 -25.51
C MET A 1 32.05 -45.34 -25.63
N ILE A 2 30.72 -45.21 -25.71
CA ILE A 2 30.05 -43.92 -25.89
C ILE A 2 29.74 -43.37 -24.50
N LEU A 3 30.49 -42.36 -24.09
CA LEU A 3 30.30 -41.64 -22.84
C LEU A 3 29.08 -40.72 -23.00
N LYS A 4 27.91 -41.13 -22.47
CA LYS A 4 26.75 -40.24 -22.35
C LYS A 4 27.00 -39.28 -21.20
N ILE A 5 27.39 -38.05 -21.52
CA ILE A 5 27.46 -36.94 -20.56
C ILE A 5 26.03 -36.59 -20.16
N LEU A 6 25.67 -36.93 -18.93
CA LEU A 6 24.40 -36.53 -18.31
C LEU A 6 24.58 -35.09 -17.81
N VAL A 7 24.05 -34.10 -18.54
CA VAL A 7 24.00 -32.71 -18.07
C VAL A 7 22.86 -32.61 -17.06
N LEU A 8 23.19 -32.52 -15.76
CA LEU A 8 22.22 -32.17 -14.73
C LEU A 8 21.88 -30.68 -14.86
N PHE A 9 20.70 -30.36 -15.36
CA PHE A 9 20.14 -29.03 -15.27
C PHE A 9 19.57 -28.85 -13.85
N SER A 10 20.25 -28.07 -13.01
CA SER A 10 19.69 -27.68 -11.71
C SER A 10 18.55 -26.69 -11.95
N LEU A 11 17.29 -27.14 -11.84
CA LEU A 11 16.16 -26.24 -11.70
C LEU A 11 16.32 -25.49 -10.37
N THR A 12 16.69 -24.22 -10.43
CA THR A 12 16.57 -23.32 -9.29
C THR A 12 15.09 -23.01 -9.08
N PHE A 13 14.45 -23.70 -8.13
CA PHE A 13 13.14 -23.29 -7.64
C PHE A 13 13.31 -22.00 -6.83
N SER A 14 12.86 -20.88 -7.39
CA SER A 14 12.65 -19.67 -6.60
C SER A 14 11.37 -19.87 -5.79
N PHE A 15 11.51 -20.17 -4.49
CA PHE A 15 10.39 -20.06 -3.58
C PHE A 15 10.04 -18.57 -3.45
N ASN A 16 8.92 -18.17 -4.04
CA ASN A 16 8.28 -16.92 -3.66
C ASN A 16 7.84 -17.09 -2.21
N THR A 17 8.65 -16.61 -1.27
CA THR A 17 8.20 -16.42 0.11
C THR A 17 7.01 -15.47 0.02
N ILE A 18 5.81 -15.97 0.31
CA ILE A 18 4.66 -15.10 0.53
C ILE A 18 5.11 -14.11 1.60
N ALA A 19 5.20 -12.82 1.25
CA ALA A 19 5.56 -11.79 2.19
C ALA A 19 4.59 -11.90 3.38
N SER A 20 5.12 -12.07 4.60
CA SER A 20 4.30 -12.24 5.80
C SER A 20 3.69 -10.90 6.22
N LEU A 21 2.72 -10.43 5.44
CA LEU A 21 1.89 -9.26 5.75
C LEU A 21 0.66 -9.72 6.54
N ALA A 22 0.15 -8.84 7.40
CA ALA A 22 -1.08 -9.06 8.16
C ALA A 22 -1.12 -10.39 8.96
N LEU A 23 -0.01 -10.77 9.59
CA LEU A 23 0.03 -11.89 10.55
C LEU A 23 -0.89 -11.66 11.77
N THR A 24 -1.19 -10.39 12.06
CA THR A 24 -2.24 -9.92 12.96
C THR A 24 -3.20 -9.03 12.18
N PRO A 25 -4.44 -8.81 12.66
CA PRO A 25 -5.35 -7.83 12.05
C PRO A 25 -4.65 -6.47 11.89
N PRO A 26 -4.68 -5.85 10.70
CA PRO A 26 -4.07 -4.54 10.50
C PRO A 26 -4.83 -3.49 11.29
N MET A 27 -4.09 -2.57 11.91
CA MET A 27 -4.64 -1.49 12.72
C MET A 27 -4.25 -0.15 12.11
N GLY A 28 -5.20 0.78 12.00
CA GLY A 28 -4.98 2.06 11.34
C GLY A 28 -6.24 2.92 11.33
N TRP A 29 -6.22 3.94 10.49
CA TRP A 29 -7.31 4.87 10.27
C TRP A 29 -7.68 4.92 8.79
N ASN A 30 -8.96 5.19 8.51
CA ASN A 30 -9.50 5.33 7.16
C ASN A 30 -10.35 6.62 7.10
N SER A 31 -10.23 7.37 6.01
CA SER A 31 -10.87 8.68 5.85
C SER A 31 -12.40 8.63 5.70
N TRP A 32 -12.97 7.51 5.26
CA TRP A 32 -14.36 7.42 4.77
C TRP A 32 -15.41 7.76 5.81
N ASN A 33 -15.33 7.13 6.99
CA ASN A 33 -16.41 7.19 7.98
C ASN A 33 -16.72 8.61 8.48
N THR A 34 -15.73 9.50 8.41
CA THR A 34 -15.87 10.89 8.87
C THR A 34 -15.96 11.88 7.70
N PHE A 35 -15.18 11.66 6.64
CA PHE A 35 -14.94 12.70 5.62
C PHE A 35 -15.55 12.38 4.24
N ALA A 36 -15.86 11.11 3.95
CA ALA A 36 -16.27 10.68 2.61
C ALA A 36 -15.34 11.28 1.52
N CYS A 37 -15.88 12.03 0.56
CA CYS A 37 -15.10 12.69 -0.50
C CYS A 37 -14.47 14.04 -0.11
N ASP A 38 -14.69 14.55 1.10
CA ASP A 38 -14.15 15.85 1.56
C ASP A 38 -12.76 15.67 2.19
N ILE A 39 -11.81 15.27 1.34
CA ILE A 39 -10.43 14.95 1.72
C ILE A 39 -9.44 15.70 0.82
N ASP A 40 -8.29 16.07 1.40
CA ASP A 40 -7.15 16.66 0.71
C ASP A 40 -5.82 16.23 1.36
N GLU A 41 -4.68 16.56 0.75
CA GLU A 41 -3.35 16.20 1.25
C GLU A 41 -3.15 16.69 2.70
N LYS A 42 -3.59 17.90 2.99
CA LYS A 42 -3.39 18.53 4.29
C LYS A 42 -4.10 17.74 5.38
N LEU A 43 -5.38 17.40 5.18
CA LEU A 43 -6.18 16.63 6.13
C LEU A 43 -5.55 15.26 6.40
N ILE A 44 -5.08 14.58 5.35
CA ILE A 44 -4.45 13.26 5.49
C ILE A 44 -3.13 13.36 6.28
N LYS A 45 -2.28 14.37 5.99
CA LYS A 45 -1.04 14.60 6.73
C LYS A 45 -1.31 14.96 8.20
N GLU A 46 -2.28 15.82 8.47
CA GLU A 46 -2.67 16.17 9.85
C GLU A 46 -3.16 14.96 10.65
N HIS A 47 -3.92 14.04 10.04
CA HIS A 47 -4.33 12.80 10.71
C HIS A 47 -3.15 11.86 10.96
N ALA A 48 -2.19 11.79 10.04
CA ALA A 48 -0.95 11.04 10.24
C ALA A 48 -0.13 11.62 11.42
N ASP A 49 0.00 12.95 11.50
CA ASP A 49 0.69 13.63 12.61
C ASP A 49 -0.04 13.42 13.95
N ILE A 50 -1.37 13.46 13.96
CA ILE A 50 -2.18 13.16 15.16
C ILE A 50 -1.94 11.72 15.61
N MET A 51 -2.06 10.74 14.71
CA MET A 51 -1.82 9.33 15.04
C MET A 51 -0.41 9.06 15.55
N ALA A 52 0.58 9.78 15.02
CA ALA A 52 1.97 9.69 15.46
C ALA A 52 2.26 10.39 16.79
N SER A 53 1.39 11.30 17.25
CA SER A 53 1.63 12.13 18.44
C SER A 53 0.74 11.78 19.63
N ASN A 54 -0.35 11.03 19.43
CA ASN A 54 -1.37 10.81 20.44
C ASN A 54 -1.39 9.39 21.06
N GLY A 55 -0.38 8.55 20.83
CA GLY A 55 -0.29 7.19 21.37
C GLY A 55 -0.88 6.09 20.46
N MET A 56 -1.54 6.45 19.36
CA MET A 56 -2.12 5.47 18.44
C MET A 56 -1.04 4.65 17.74
N LYS A 57 0.01 5.31 17.22
CA LYS A 57 1.12 4.63 16.58
C LYS A 57 1.83 3.66 17.54
N GLU A 58 2.06 4.08 18.78
CA GLU A 58 2.72 3.28 19.82
C GLU A 58 1.90 2.04 20.23
N THR A 59 0.59 2.04 19.96
CA THR A 59 -0.32 0.92 20.23
C THR A 59 -0.62 0.08 18.99
N GLY A 60 0.09 0.31 17.88
CA GLY A 60 0.04 -0.52 16.67
C GLY A 60 -0.85 0.01 15.54
N TYR A 61 -1.43 1.21 15.66
CA TYR A 61 -2.13 1.85 14.54
C TYR A 61 -1.13 2.43 13.54
N GLU A 62 -0.82 1.67 12.49
CA GLU A 62 0.29 1.95 11.56
C GLU A 62 -0.17 2.42 10.17
N TYR A 63 -1.43 2.16 9.79
CA TYR A 63 -1.92 2.44 8.44
C TYR A 63 -2.76 3.73 8.39
N ILE A 64 -2.47 4.59 7.40
CA ILE A 64 -3.29 5.72 6.97
C ILE A 64 -3.90 5.35 5.63
N ASN A 65 -5.19 5.04 5.61
CA ASN A 65 -5.90 4.65 4.39
C ASN A 65 -6.68 5.84 3.84
N ILE A 66 -6.22 6.34 2.70
CA ILE A 66 -6.97 7.29 1.88
C ILE A 66 -8.05 6.49 1.14
N ASP A 67 -9.32 6.73 1.48
CA ASP A 67 -10.45 6.06 0.84
C ASP A 67 -10.78 6.71 -0.52
N ASP A 68 -12.00 6.60 -1.03
CA ASP A 68 -12.36 7.10 -2.36
C ASP A 68 -12.15 8.62 -2.55
N CYS A 69 -12.27 9.08 -3.80
CA CYS A 69 -12.28 10.49 -4.21
C CYS A 69 -10.91 11.23 -4.16
N TRP A 70 -9.77 10.51 -4.11
CA TRP A 70 -8.42 11.09 -4.29
C TRP A 70 -8.00 11.25 -5.75
N GLN A 71 -8.66 10.51 -6.64
CA GLN A 71 -8.40 10.42 -8.07
C GLN A 71 -9.40 11.25 -8.90
N THR A 72 -9.06 11.50 -10.17
CA THR A 72 -9.93 12.18 -11.16
C THR A 72 -10.30 11.29 -12.32
N THR A 73 -9.33 10.93 -13.16
CA THR A 73 -9.52 10.21 -14.42
C THR A 73 -8.39 9.22 -14.65
N ARG A 74 -8.33 8.61 -15.84
CA ARG A 74 -7.15 7.90 -16.35
C ARG A 74 -6.52 8.67 -17.49
N ASP A 75 -5.20 8.63 -17.59
CA ASP A 75 -4.47 9.23 -18.71
C ASP A 75 -4.56 8.35 -19.98
N LYS A 76 -3.87 8.77 -21.04
CA LYS A 76 -3.87 8.06 -22.34
C LYS A 76 -3.30 6.63 -22.27
N ASP A 77 -2.52 6.32 -21.24
CA ASP A 77 -1.90 5.02 -21.02
C ASP A 77 -2.71 4.18 -20.00
N GLY A 78 -3.83 4.72 -19.52
CA GLY A 78 -4.73 4.08 -18.57
C GLY A 78 -4.33 4.25 -17.10
N MET A 79 -3.33 5.08 -16.79
CA MET A 79 -2.87 5.31 -15.41
C MET A 79 -3.83 6.23 -14.66
N ILE A 80 -4.09 5.93 -13.38
CA ILE A 80 -4.94 6.76 -12.52
C ILE A 80 -4.28 8.12 -12.31
N VAL A 81 -5.04 9.20 -12.51
CA VAL A 81 -4.60 10.58 -12.31
C VAL A 81 -5.12 11.09 -10.97
N VAL A 82 -4.20 11.52 -10.10
CA VAL A 82 -4.50 12.17 -8.81
C VAL A 82 -5.21 13.51 -9.03
N ASP A 83 -6.17 13.86 -8.18
CA ASP A 83 -6.72 15.21 -8.15
C ASP A 83 -5.68 16.20 -7.59
N LYS A 84 -4.96 16.89 -8.47
CA LYS A 84 -3.91 17.87 -8.11
C LYS A 84 -4.43 19.09 -7.34
N LYS A 85 -5.75 19.34 -7.31
CA LYS A 85 -6.30 20.43 -6.48
C LYS A 85 -6.41 20.01 -5.02
N ARG A 86 -6.75 18.73 -4.78
CA ARG A 86 -6.86 18.12 -3.44
C ARG A 86 -5.51 17.62 -2.94
N PHE A 87 -4.70 17.05 -3.83
CA PHE A 87 -3.40 16.46 -3.53
C PHE A 87 -2.32 17.09 -4.43
N PRO A 88 -1.89 18.34 -4.10
CA PRO A 88 -0.92 19.10 -4.89
C PRO A 88 0.52 18.59 -4.80
#